data_AF-A0A6J2YIR0-F1
#
_entry.id   AF-A0A6J2YIR0-F1
#
_cell.length_a   1.000
_cell.length_b   1.000
_cell.length_c   1.000
_cell.angle_alpha   90.00
_cell.angle_beta   90.00
_cell.angle_gamma   90.00
#
_symmetry.space_group_name_H-M   'P 1'
#
loop_
_entity.id
_entity.type
_entity.pdbx_description
1 polymer ?
#
loop_
_entity_poly.entity_id
_entity_poly.type
_entity_poly.pdbx_seq_one_letter_code
_entity_poly.pdbx_strand_id
1 'polypeptide(L)'
;MNLENISRPSQIENYRFGLSTLHCWIRFFECLLHIGYRLPIKSWQVKGAENKEIVENNKKKIQAEFKSRMGLIVDKPKPGYGSSNDGNTARCFFYNPELSSEILGIDKNLIVKFSIILRVLASGRPIKIENFKELLGETKQLYLDLYRWYYMPSSVHKVLEHGCEIIESFSLPIGQLSEDDLEARHKEVRKYRLFHTRKCSRISSNTDLLKRLSITSEPLISTKRKVTTRKSNKLDIDVQKYLICEDTSSTYDLDINLEDSVSSDSSESE
;
A
#
# COMPACT_ATOMS: atom_id res chain seq x y z
N MET A 1 17.21 -7.33 -9.38
CA MET A 1 18.21 -7.18 -10.46
C MET A 1 18.87 -5.82 -10.27
N ASN A 2 20.20 -5.75 -10.15
CA ASN A 2 20.91 -4.48 -10.30
C ASN A 2 21.09 -4.30 -11.80
N LEU A 3 20.17 -3.54 -12.38
CA LEU A 3 20.12 -3.26 -13.81
C LEU A 3 21.02 -2.08 -14.11
N GLU A 4 22.34 -2.32 -14.14
CA GLU A 4 23.17 -1.56 -15.07
C GLU A 4 23.05 -2.28 -16.42
N ASN A 5 22.29 -1.67 -17.34
CA ASN A 5 22.28 -1.97 -18.78
C ASN A 5 21.85 -3.37 -19.26
N ILE A 6 20.64 -3.81 -18.91
CA ILE A 6 19.91 -4.76 -19.77
C ILE A 6 18.55 -4.15 -20.08
N SER A 7 18.48 -3.33 -21.13
CA SER A 7 17.20 -2.91 -21.71
C SER A 7 16.56 -4.13 -22.37
N ARG A 8 15.71 -4.83 -21.62
CA ARG A 8 14.79 -5.82 -22.21
C ARG A 8 13.57 -5.05 -22.69
N PRO A 9 13.11 -5.26 -23.92
CA PRO A 9 11.90 -4.61 -24.40
C PRO A 9 10.71 -5.01 -23.52
N SER A 10 9.92 -4.02 -23.13
CA SER A 10 8.72 -4.25 -22.33
C SER A 10 7.70 -5.08 -23.11
N GLN A 11 7.16 -6.11 -22.48
CA GLN A 11 6.06 -6.89 -23.04
C GLN A 11 4.74 -6.18 -22.76
N ILE A 12 4.28 -5.38 -23.73
CA ILE A 12 3.08 -4.52 -23.62
C ILE A 12 1.84 -5.31 -23.18
N GLU A 13 1.70 -6.58 -23.61
CA GLU A 13 0.60 -7.46 -23.19
C GLU A 13 0.48 -7.66 -21.68
N ASN A 14 1.56 -7.46 -20.93
CA ASN A 14 1.57 -7.61 -19.47
C ASN A 14 1.06 -6.36 -18.75
N TYR A 15 0.90 -5.22 -19.44
CA TYR A 15 0.36 -4.02 -18.81
C TYR A 15 -1.11 -4.18 -18.38
N ARG A 16 -1.85 -5.11 -19.00
CA ARG A 16 -3.24 -5.46 -18.59
C ARG A 16 -3.38 -5.87 -17.12
N PHE A 17 -2.30 -6.31 -16.48
CA PHE A 17 -2.31 -6.69 -15.07
C PHE A 17 -2.21 -5.48 -14.12
N GLY A 18 -1.99 -4.27 -14.65
CA GLY A 18 -2.04 -3.02 -13.91
C GLY A 18 -1.06 -2.94 -12.74
N LEU A 19 -1.39 -2.05 -11.80
CA LEU A 19 -0.72 -1.90 -10.52
C LEU A 19 -1.75 -2.03 -9.41
N SER A 20 -1.51 -2.93 -8.47
CA SER A 20 -2.27 -2.95 -7.22
C SER A 20 -1.70 -1.87 -6.30
N THR A 21 -2.49 -0.82 -6.04
CA THR A 21 -2.10 0.27 -5.13
C THR A 21 -1.92 -0.25 -3.70
N LEU A 22 -2.83 -1.09 -3.20
CA LEU A 22 -2.74 -1.74 -1.88
C LEU A 22 -1.42 -2.50 -1.70
N HIS A 23 -1.11 -3.40 -2.64
CA HIS A 23 0.13 -4.15 -2.56
C HIS A 23 1.36 -3.25 -2.76
N CYS A 24 1.27 -2.16 -3.53
CA CYS A 24 2.37 -1.20 -3.61
C CYS A 24 2.70 -0.62 -2.23
N TRP A 25 1.71 -0.18 -1.44
CA TRP A 25 1.94 0.31 -0.08
C TRP A 25 2.70 -0.71 0.78
N ILE A 26 2.21 -1.95 0.81
CA ILE A 26 2.80 -3.02 1.63
C ILE A 26 4.22 -3.36 1.14
N ARG A 27 4.43 -3.51 -0.18
CA ARG A 27 5.73 -3.93 -0.73
C ARG A 27 6.81 -2.86 -0.63
N PHE A 28 6.45 -1.58 -0.75
CA PHE A 28 7.38 -0.48 -0.52
C PHE A 28 7.77 -0.40 0.96
N PHE A 29 6.81 -0.57 1.86
CA PHE A 29 7.06 -0.64 3.30
C PHE A 29 7.99 -1.82 3.66
N GLU A 30 7.66 -3.03 3.19
CA GLU A 30 8.49 -4.22 3.40
C GLU A 30 9.90 -4.07 2.84
N CYS A 31 10.05 -3.43 1.68
CA CYS A 31 11.35 -3.12 1.09
C CYS A 31 12.22 -2.31 2.07
N LEU A 32 11.68 -1.23 2.63
CA LEU A 32 12.40 -0.37 3.58
C LEU A 32 12.69 -1.08 4.90
N LEU A 33 11.74 -1.83 5.47
CA LEU A 33 12.00 -2.66 6.66
C LEU A 33 13.18 -3.60 6.43
N HIS A 34 13.17 -4.28 5.29
CA HIS A 34 14.18 -5.26 4.93
C HIS A 34 15.55 -4.66 4.62
N ILE A 35 15.61 -3.44 4.12
CA ILE A 35 16.86 -2.66 4.03
C ILE A 35 17.34 -2.33 5.45
N GLY A 36 16.46 -1.79 6.29
CA GLY A 36 16.78 -1.40 7.67
C GLY A 36 17.35 -2.56 8.49
N TYR A 37 16.72 -3.74 8.41
CA TYR A 37 17.19 -4.95 9.10
C TYR A 37 18.61 -5.36 8.68
N ARG A 38 18.98 -5.11 7.42
CA ARG A 38 20.26 -5.54 6.83
C ARG A 38 21.31 -4.43 6.77
N LEU A 39 21.03 -3.23 7.27
CA LEU A 39 22.02 -2.13 7.33
C LEU A 39 23.34 -2.52 8.01
N PRO A 40 23.38 -3.36 9.07
CA PRO A 40 24.65 -3.75 9.68
C PRO A 40 25.56 -4.56 8.74
N ILE A 41 24.99 -5.37 7.84
CA ILE A 41 25.73 -6.27 6.96
C ILE A 41 25.85 -5.77 5.52
N LYS A 42 25.01 -4.80 5.11
CA LYS A 42 24.93 -4.20 3.76
C LYS A 42 25.01 -5.22 2.63
N SER A 43 24.29 -6.34 2.77
CA SER A 43 24.22 -7.38 1.75
C SER A 43 22.78 -7.84 1.56
N TRP A 44 22.38 -8.08 0.31
CA TRP A 44 21.05 -8.56 -0.01
C TRP A 44 20.79 -9.97 0.54
N GLN A 45 21.76 -10.88 0.35
CA GLN A 45 21.66 -12.27 0.76
C GLN A 45 22.29 -12.48 2.14
N VAL A 46 21.46 -12.83 3.13
CA VAL A 46 21.93 -13.15 4.48
C VAL A 46 22.42 -14.60 4.54
N LYS A 47 23.74 -14.80 4.41
CA LYS A 47 24.40 -16.11 4.46
C LYS A 47 25.28 -16.23 5.71
N GLY A 48 25.35 -17.44 6.28
CA GLY A 48 26.10 -17.72 7.52
C GLY A 48 25.27 -17.51 8.78
N ALA A 49 25.62 -18.22 9.86
CA ALA A 49 24.90 -18.14 11.13
C ALA A 49 25.09 -16.76 11.81
N GLU A 50 26.31 -16.22 11.77
CA GLU A 50 26.66 -14.92 12.34
C GLU A 50 25.84 -13.77 11.73
N ASN A 51 25.80 -13.64 10.40
CA ASN A 51 25.01 -12.61 9.73
C ASN A 51 23.50 -12.75 10.01
N LYS A 52 23.00 -13.99 10.14
CA LYS A 52 21.60 -14.23 10.50
C LYS A 52 21.29 -13.72 11.90
N GLU A 53 22.20 -13.97 12.86
CA GLU A 53 22.06 -13.49 14.23
C GLU A 53 22.10 -11.95 14.30
N ILE A 54 23.03 -11.31 13.59
CA ILE A 54 23.11 -9.84 13.51
C ILE A 54 21.81 -9.23 12.98
N VAL A 55 21.29 -9.76 11.87
CA VAL A 55 20.05 -9.27 11.25
C VAL A 55 18.84 -9.52 12.16
N GLU A 56 18.76 -10.69 12.80
CA GLU A 56 17.64 -11.02 13.70
C GLU A 56 17.64 -10.12 14.94
N ASN A 57 18.81 -9.85 15.53
CA ASN A 57 18.94 -8.94 16.67
C ASN A 57 18.55 -7.51 16.28
N ASN A 58 19.00 -7.04 15.11
CA ASN A 58 18.64 -5.71 14.60
C ASN A 58 17.13 -5.61 14.27
N LYS A 59 16.55 -6.66 13.69
CA LYS A 59 15.11 -6.76 13.45
C LYS A 59 14.31 -6.65 14.74
N LYS A 60 14.69 -7.38 15.80
CA LYS A 60 14.03 -7.31 17.11
C LYS A 60 14.12 -5.91 17.73
N LYS A 61 15.28 -5.26 17.63
CA LYS A 61 15.47 -3.87 18.07
C LYS A 61 14.51 -2.93 17.35
N ILE A 62 14.50 -2.95 16.02
CA ILE A 62 13.63 -2.09 15.19
C ILE A 62 12.15 -2.35 15.48
N GLN A 63 11.74 -3.61 15.63
CA GLN A 63 10.36 -3.97 16.00
C GLN A 63 9.95 -3.39 17.36
N ALA A 64 10.86 -3.41 18.34
CA ALA A 64 10.61 -2.83 19.66
C ALA A 64 10.48 -1.31 19.59
N GLU A 65 11.31 -0.64 18.80
CA GLU A 65 11.25 0.81 18.59
C GLU A 65 9.98 1.27 17.86
N PHE A 66 9.53 0.54 16.83
CA PHE A 66 8.24 0.83 16.19
C PHE A 66 7.08 0.71 17.17
N LYS A 67 7.11 -0.32 18.03
CA LYS A 67 6.07 -0.52 19.04
C LYS A 67 6.08 0.59 20.09
N SER A 68 7.26 0.99 20.59
CA SER A 68 7.37 1.98 21.66
C SER A 68 7.13 3.41 21.18
N ARG A 69 7.65 3.79 20.01
CA ARG A 69 7.61 5.18 19.51
C ARG A 69 6.36 5.47 18.66
N MET A 70 5.84 4.48 17.94
CA MET A 70 4.72 4.66 17.01
C MET A 70 3.50 3.78 17.33
N GLY A 71 3.57 2.90 18.34
CA GLY A 71 2.51 1.95 18.62
C GLY A 71 2.32 0.87 17.55
N LEU A 72 3.23 0.76 16.57
CA LEU A 72 3.09 -0.13 15.43
C LEU A 72 3.71 -1.51 15.70
N ILE A 73 2.95 -2.56 15.39
CA ILE A 73 3.44 -3.94 15.40
C ILE A 73 3.82 -4.32 13.96
N VAL A 74 5.11 -4.46 13.70
CA VAL A 74 5.64 -4.71 12.33
C VAL A 74 6.29 -6.08 12.21
N ASP A 75 6.17 -6.69 11.03
CA ASP A 75 6.78 -7.97 10.64
C ASP A 75 6.56 -9.13 11.63
N LYS A 76 5.32 -9.25 12.14
CA LYS A 76 4.88 -10.37 12.99
C LYS A 76 3.77 -11.18 12.33
N PRO A 77 3.82 -12.51 12.37
CA PRO A 77 2.72 -13.34 11.90
C PRO A 77 1.49 -13.15 12.81
N LYS A 78 0.31 -13.04 12.21
CA LYS A 78 -0.97 -12.98 12.92
C LYS A 78 -1.65 -14.36 12.83
N PRO A 79 -2.05 -15.00 13.95
CA PRO A 79 -2.65 -16.33 13.91
C PRO A 79 -3.96 -16.31 13.11
N GLY A 80 -4.08 -17.22 12.14
CA GLY A 80 -5.24 -17.34 11.25
C GLY A 80 -5.28 -16.37 10.06
N TYR A 81 -4.48 -15.29 10.04
CA TYR A 81 -4.53 -14.28 8.97
C TYR A 81 -3.17 -13.59 8.74
N GLY A 82 -2.56 -13.80 7.57
CA GLY A 82 -1.51 -12.92 7.03
C GLY A 82 -0.37 -12.49 7.98
N SER A 83 0.03 -11.23 7.85
CA SER A 83 1.12 -10.58 8.60
C SER A 83 0.60 -9.28 9.23
N SER A 84 1.33 -8.75 10.22
CA SER A 84 1.11 -7.41 10.74
C SER A 84 1.48 -6.30 9.75
N ASN A 85 2.13 -6.62 8.63
CA ASN A 85 2.40 -5.68 7.54
C ASN A 85 1.16 -5.53 6.64
N ASP A 86 0.10 -4.95 7.17
CA ASP A 86 -1.10 -4.64 6.39
C ASP A 86 -1.06 -3.21 5.84
N GLY A 87 -2.04 -2.88 4.99
CA GLY A 87 -2.13 -1.56 4.37
C GLY A 87 -2.25 -0.42 5.39
N ASN A 88 -2.84 -0.67 6.57
CA ASN A 88 -2.93 0.35 7.62
C ASN A 88 -1.56 0.62 8.24
N THR A 89 -0.82 -0.44 8.58
CA THR A 89 0.56 -0.32 9.10
C THR A 89 1.47 0.38 8.10
N ALA A 90 1.40 0.03 6.81
CA ALA A 90 2.19 0.68 5.77
C ALA A 90 1.87 2.18 5.66
N ARG A 91 0.58 2.56 5.65
CA ARG A 91 0.17 3.97 5.59
C ARG A 91 0.70 4.74 6.81
N CYS A 92 0.54 4.21 8.03
CA CYS A 92 1.03 4.84 9.25
C CYS A 92 2.56 5.06 9.21
N PHE A 93 3.30 4.09 8.67
CA PHE A 93 4.75 4.21 8.49
C PHE A 93 5.15 5.39 7.60
N PHE A 94 4.47 5.57 6.46
CA PHE A 94 4.78 6.64 5.49
C PHE A 94 4.20 8.01 5.88
N TYR A 95 3.34 8.08 6.90
CA TYR A 95 2.79 9.33 7.42
C TYR A 95 3.83 10.17 8.14
N ASN A 96 4.68 9.53 8.95
CA ASN A 96 5.72 10.17 9.74
C ASN A 96 7.12 9.76 9.24
N PRO A 97 7.60 10.29 8.11
CA PRO A 97 8.88 9.89 7.51
C PRO A 97 10.09 10.18 8.40
N GLU A 98 10.00 11.17 9.31
CA GLU A 98 11.05 11.48 10.28
C GLU A 98 11.27 10.35 11.28
N LEU A 99 10.22 9.97 12.01
CA LEU A 99 10.27 8.87 12.97
C LEU A 99 10.66 7.55 12.29
N SER A 100 10.09 7.29 11.11
CA SER A 100 10.39 6.09 10.32
C SER A 100 11.85 6.03 9.86
N SER A 101 12.43 7.16 9.45
CA SER A 101 13.84 7.29 9.08
C SER A 101 14.76 7.03 10.27
N GLU A 102 14.44 7.64 11.42
CA GLU A 102 15.24 7.48 12.65
C GLU A 102 15.23 6.05 13.16
N ILE A 103 14.07 5.39 13.20
CA ILE A 103 13.94 4.00 13.66
C ILE A 103 14.67 3.03 12.73
N LEU A 104 14.54 3.20 11.41
CA LEU A 104 15.16 2.29 10.44
C LEU A 104 16.63 2.60 10.15
N GLY A 105 17.11 3.82 10.42
CA GLY A 105 18.42 4.29 9.97
C GLY A 105 18.50 4.45 8.44
N ILE A 106 17.37 4.73 7.79
CA ILE A 106 17.27 4.91 6.33
C ILE A 106 17.14 6.39 6.00
N ASP A 107 17.62 6.79 4.82
CA ASP A 107 17.51 8.16 4.33
C ASP A 107 16.05 8.66 4.28
N LYS A 108 15.80 9.79 4.94
CA LYS A 108 14.46 10.41 5.03
C LYS A 108 13.92 10.78 3.65
N ASN A 109 14.77 11.31 2.75
CA ASN A 109 14.34 11.78 1.45
C ASN A 109 13.79 10.63 0.59
N LEU A 110 14.41 9.46 0.65
CA LEU A 110 13.89 8.26 0.00
C LEU A 110 12.48 7.89 0.50
N ILE A 111 12.26 7.91 1.83
CA ILE A 111 10.96 7.59 2.44
C ILE A 111 9.89 8.61 2.00
N VAL A 112 10.24 9.90 1.98
CA VAL A 112 9.35 10.97 1.51
C VAL A 112 8.97 10.77 0.05
N LYS A 113 9.94 10.53 -0.84
CA LYS A 113 9.65 10.30 -2.26
C LYS A 113 8.77 9.06 -2.47
N PHE A 114 9.03 7.96 -1.75
CA PHE A 114 8.17 6.77 -1.77
C PHE A 114 6.74 7.09 -1.29
N SER A 115 6.58 7.86 -0.21
CA SER A 115 5.28 8.30 0.29
C SER A 115 4.50 9.10 -0.77
N ILE A 116 5.17 10.05 -1.45
CA ILE A 116 4.56 10.84 -2.53
C ILE A 116 4.11 9.93 -3.68
N ILE A 117 4.97 9.03 -4.16
CA ILE A 117 4.64 8.09 -5.25
C ILE A 117 3.39 7.27 -4.91
N LEU A 118 3.34 6.70 -3.71
CA LEU A 118 2.23 5.86 -3.26
C LEU A 118 0.92 6.65 -3.14
N ARG A 119 0.99 7.90 -2.67
CA ARG A 119 -0.18 8.81 -2.59
C ARG A 119 -0.68 9.22 -3.97
N VAL A 120 0.22 9.49 -4.92
CA VAL A 120 -0.16 9.79 -6.32
C VAL A 120 -0.91 8.60 -6.92
N LEU A 121 -0.38 7.38 -6.77
CA LEU A 121 -1.04 6.15 -7.25
C LEU A 121 -2.40 5.91 -6.59
N ALA A 122 -2.53 6.19 -5.29
CA ALA A 122 -3.76 6.00 -4.53
C ALA A 122 -4.79 7.13 -4.69
N SER A 123 -4.44 8.25 -5.33
CA SER A 123 -5.31 9.43 -5.44
C SER A 123 -6.58 9.19 -6.26
N GLY A 124 -6.55 8.22 -7.19
CA GLY A 124 -7.61 7.96 -8.17
C GLY A 124 -7.94 9.14 -9.09
N ARG A 125 -7.01 10.10 -9.21
CA ARG A 125 -7.09 11.22 -10.16
C ARG A 125 -6.13 11.01 -11.34
N PRO A 126 -6.36 11.64 -12.50
CA PRO A 126 -5.42 11.60 -13.62
C PRO A 126 -4.05 12.18 -13.23
N ILE A 127 -2.98 11.50 -13.64
CA ILE A 127 -1.59 11.82 -13.26
C ILE A 127 -0.91 12.55 -14.43
N LYS A 128 -0.15 13.61 -14.12
CA LYS A 128 0.75 14.28 -15.08
C LYS A 128 1.97 13.41 -15.34
N ILE A 129 1.99 12.72 -16.47
CA ILE A 129 2.96 11.64 -16.73
C ILE A 129 4.40 12.15 -16.76
N GLU A 130 4.67 13.33 -17.34
CA GLU A 130 6.02 13.87 -17.48
C GLU A 130 6.66 14.13 -16.11
N ASN A 131 5.94 14.86 -15.24
CA ASN A 131 6.39 15.17 -13.88
C ASN A 131 6.55 13.90 -13.04
N PHE A 132 5.63 12.96 -13.20
CA PHE A 132 5.69 11.70 -12.45
C PHE A 132 6.86 10.83 -12.91
N LYS A 133 7.18 10.81 -14.21
CA LYS A 133 8.33 10.08 -14.76
C LYS A 133 9.65 10.62 -14.24
N GLU A 134 9.78 11.95 -14.12
CA GLU A 134 10.95 12.59 -13.49
C GLU A 134 11.10 12.15 -12.03
N LEU A 135 10.01 12.21 -11.24
CA LEU A 135 10.01 11.74 -9.85
C LEU A 135 10.46 10.29 -9.73
N LEU A 136 9.90 9.37 -10.53
CA LEU A 136 10.28 7.95 -10.51
C LEU A 136 11.75 7.74 -10.88
N GLY A 137 12.25 8.47 -11.89
CA GLY A 137 13.63 8.42 -12.33
C GLY A 137 14.61 8.88 -11.26
N GLU A 138 14.34 10.04 -10.64
CA GLU A 138 15.15 10.55 -9.53
C GLU A 138 15.13 9.61 -8.32
N THR A 139 13.96 9.08 -7.97
CA THR A 139 13.82 8.15 -6.84
C THR A 139 14.58 6.85 -7.09
N LYS A 140 14.54 6.33 -8.33
CA LYS A 140 15.30 5.15 -8.71
C LYS A 140 16.81 5.39 -8.58
N GLN A 141 17.31 6.53 -9.07
CA GLN A 141 18.72 6.89 -8.93
C GLN A 141 19.13 7.01 -7.46
N LEU A 142 18.37 7.76 -6.66
CA LEU A 142 18.61 7.91 -5.22
C LEU A 142 18.65 6.55 -4.51
N TYR A 143 17.73 5.64 -4.84
CA TYR A 143 17.72 4.29 -4.28
C TYR A 143 18.98 3.51 -4.65
N LEU A 144 19.40 3.56 -5.92
CA LEU A 144 20.59 2.86 -6.40
C LEU A 144 21.87 3.40 -5.77
N ASP A 145 21.96 4.71 -5.56
CA ASP A 145 23.13 5.34 -4.94
C ASP A 145 23.27 4.97 -3.46
N LEU A 146 22.17 4.97 -2.71
CA LEU A 146 22.17 4.68 -1.28
C LEU A 146 22.21 3.17 -0.95
N TYR A 147 21.47 2.37 -1.72
CA TYR A 147 21.16 0.98 -1.40
C TYR A 147 21.48 0.01 -2.54
N ARG A 148 22.53 0.29 -3.34
CA ARG A 148 23.01 -0.57 -4.45
C ARG A 148 23.14 -2.05 -4.09
N TRP A 149 23.49 -2.33 -2.83
CA TRP A 149 23.69 -3.68 -2.31
C TRP A 149 22.39 -4.46 -2.07
N TYR A 150 21.22 -3.81 -2.12
CA TYR A 150 19.91 -4.42 -1.93
C TYR A 150 19.06 -4.36 -3.20
N TYR A 151 18.84 -5.51 -3.84
CA TYR A 151 18.01 -5.58 -5.05
C TYR A 151 16.57 -5.14 -4.77
N MET A 152 16.06 -4.22 -5.59
CA MET A 152 14.67 -3.80 -5.55
C MET A 152 13.72 -5.00 -5.70
N PRO A 153 12.68 -5.11 -4.86
CA PRO A 153 11.59 -6.05 -5.06
C PRO A 153 10.88 -5.82 -6.40
N SER A 154 10.24 -6.85 -6.95
CA SER A 154 9.58 -6.78 -8.26
C SER A 154 8.52 -5.69 -8.33
N SER A 155 7.69 -5.51 -7.29
CA SER A 155 6.67 -4.45 -7.27
C SER A 155 7.27 -3.05 -7.24
N VAL A 156 8.34 -2.83 -6.47
CA VAL A 156 9.04 -1.54 -6.41
C VAL A 156 9.66 -1.22 -7.76
N HIS A 157 10.34 -2.19 -8.37
CA HIS A 157 10.90 -2.05 -9.70
C HIS A 157 9.83 -1.80 -10.76
N LYS A 158 8.71 -2.54 -10.73
CA LYS A 158 7.59 -2.36 -11.66
C LYS A 158 7.04 -0.93 -11.60
N VAL A 159 6.90 -0.36 -10.40
CA VAL A 159 6.44 1.03 -10.23
C VAL A 159 7.49 2.03 -10.72
N LEU A 160 8.75 1.91 -10.28
CA LEU A 160 9.79 2.89 -10.60
C LEU A 160 10.24 2.85 -12.08
N GLU A 161 10.19 1.68 -12.73
CA GLU A 161 10.62 1.51 -14.13
C GLU A 161 9.46 1.65 -15.11
N HIS A 162 8.38 0.92 -14.86
CA HIS A 162 7.27 0.74 -15.81
C HIS A 162 5.99 1.46 -15.36
N GLY A 163 6.01 2.16 -14.23
CA GLY A 163 4.80 2.77 -13.64
C GLY A 163 4.07 3.68 -14.63
N CYS A 164 4.79 4.60 -15.28
CA CYS A 164 4.23 5.50 -16.27
C CYS A 164 3.60 4.76 -17.47
N GLU A 165 4.35 3.84 -18.08
CA GLU A 165 3.89 3.05 -19.25
C GLU A 165 2.61 2.27 -18.92
N ILE A 166 2.56 1.69 -17.72
CA ILE A 166 1.38 0.97 -17.24
C ILE A 166 0.21 1.93 -17.06
N ILE A 167 0.41 3.07 -16.40
CA ILE A 167 -0.66 4.06 -16.16
C ILE A 167 -1.24 4.57 -17.48
N GLU A 168 -0.40 4.86 -18.48
CA GLU A 168 -0.84 5.31 -19.81
C GLU A 168 -1.67 4.26 -20.57
N SER A 169 -1.44 2.97 -20.29
CA SER A 169 -2.18 1.89 -20.96
C SER A 169 -3.64 1.77 -20.51
N PHE A 170 -4.02 2.38 -19.37
CA PHE A 170 -5.39 2.34 -18.86
C PHE A 170 -6.15 3.63 -19.17
N SER A 171 -7.44 3.49 -19.51
CA SER A 171 -8.33 4.63 -19.74
C SER A 171 -8.78 5.34 -18.45
N LEU A 172 -8.66 4.67 -17.30
CA LEU A 172 -9.07 5.19 -16.00
C LEU A 172 -7.87 5.36 -15.07
N PRO A 173 -7.91 6.34 -14.15
CA PRO A 173 -6.89 6.50 -13.13
C PRO A 173 -6.67 5.21 -12.34
N ILE A 174 -5.40 4.86 -12.11
CA ILE A 174 -5.05 3.57 -11.50
C ILE A 174 -5.63 3.37 -10.09
N GLY A 175 -5.79 4.45 -9.32
CA GLY A 175 -6.40 4.39 -7.99
C GLY A 175 -7.88 3.97 -8.01
N GLN A 176 -8.60 4.24 -9.11
CA GLN A 176 -9.99 3.78 -9.30
C GLN A 176 -10.07 2.30 -9.69
N LEU A 177 -8.97 1.72 -10.17
CA LEU A 177 -8.84 0.30 -10.52
C LEU A 177 -8.27 -0.54 -9.37
N SER A 178 -8.30 -0.02 -8.14
CA SER A 178 -7.77 -0.71 -6.95
C SER A 178 -8.59 -1.96 -6.59
N GLU A 179 -7.92 -2.94 -5.99
CA GLU A 179 -8.55 -4.12 -5.42
C GLU A 179 -9.00 -3.94 -3.96
N ASP A 180 -8.67 -2.80 -3.33
CA ASP A 180 -9.00 -2.47 -1.93
C ASP A 180 -10.49 -2.73 -1.62
N ASP A 181 -11.36 -2.33 -2.55
CA ASP A 181 -12.81 -2.49 -2.43
C ASP A 181 -13.22 -3.97 -2.41
N LEU A 182 -12.62 -4.79 -3.27
CA LEU A 182 -12.90 -6.24 -3.31
C LEU A 182 -12.45 -6.92 -2.02
N GLU A 183 -11.30 -6.55 -1.47
CA GLU A 183 -10.85 -7.07 -0.17
C GLU A 183 -11.75 -6.62 0.98
N ALA A 184 -12.21 -5.37 0.97
CA ALA A 184 -13.19 -4.88 1.93
C ALA A 184 -14.51 -5.67 1.85
N ARG A 185 -14.95 -6.04 0.64
CA ARG A 185 -16.14 -6.88 0.44
C ARG A 185 -16.02 -8.25 1.10
N HIS A 186 -14.82 -8.82 1.28
CA HIS A 186 -14.67 -10.09 2.00
C HIS A 186 -15.14 -10.03 3.47
N LYS A 187 -15.03 -8.87 4.13
CA LYS A 187 -15.57 -8.67 5.49
C LYS A 187 -17.09 -8.80 5.49
N GLU A 188 -17.76 -8.16 4.53
CA GLU A 188 -19.21 -8.23 4.36
C GLU A 188 -19.66 -9.63 3.94
N VAL A 189 -18.91 -10.33 3.07
CA VAL A 189 -19.22 -11.72 2.69
C VAL A 189 -19.25 -12.63 3.92
N ARG A 190 -18.26 -12.54 4.81
CA ARG A 190 -18.24 -13.32 6.06
C ARG A 190 -19.43 -12.99 6.96
N LYS A 191 -19.74 -11.70 7.11
CA LYS A 191 -20.88 -11.19 7.90
C LYS A 191 -22.23 -11.66 7.33
N TYR A 192 -22.44 -11.55 6.02
CA TYR A 192 -23.67 -11.98 5.36
C TYR A 192 -23.82 -13.49 5.44
N ARG A 193 -22.73 -14.23 5.21
CA ARG A 193 -22.74 -15.68 5.43
C ARG A 193 -23.17 -15.99 6.85
N LEU A 194 -22.65 -15.35 7.89
CA LEU A 194 -23.02 -15.68 9.27
C LEU A 194 -24.46 -15.33 9.62
N PHE A 195 -24.91 -14.11 9.29
CA PHE A 195 -26.16 -13.55 9.83
C PHE A 195 -27.33 -13.43 8.84
N HIS A 196 -27.09 -13.56 7.54
CA HIS A 196 -28.07 -13.23 6.50
C HIS A 196 -28.34 -14.38 5.52
N THR A 197 -27.91 -15.60 5.85
CA THR A 197 -28.14 -16.78 4.99
C THR A 197 -28.80 -17.90 5.76
N ARG A 198 -29.72 -18.62 5.11
CA ARG A 198 -30.33 -19.82 5.68
C ARG A 198 -29.26 -20.90 5.90
N LYS A 199 -29.32 -21.57 7.06
CA LYS A 199 -28.41 -22.65 7.46
C LYS A 199 -28.96 -24.06 7.25
N CYS A 200 -30.02 -24.18 6.46
CA CYS A 200 -30.64 -25.47 6.14
C CYS A 200 -29.87 -26.27 5.09
N SER A 201 -29.14 -25.63 4.17
CA SER A 201 -28.29 -26.31 3.18
C SER A 201 -27.20 -25.37 2.64
N ARG A 202 -26.13 -25.94 2.08
CA ARG A 202 -25.08 -25.16 1.41
C ARG A 202 -25.61 -24.40 0.19
N ILE A 203 -26.50 -25.02 -0.59
CA ILE A 203 -27.10 -24.41 -1.78
C ILE A 203 -27.96 -23.21 -1.38
N SER A 204 -28.81 -23.36 -0.37
CA SER A 204 -29.62 -22.27 0.17
C SER A 204 -28.74 -21.15 0.71
N SER A 205 -27.69 -21.49 1.47
CA SER A 205 -26.76 -20.51 2.03
C SER A 205 -26.05 -19.70 0.93
N ASN A 206 -25.55 -20.35 -0.11
CA ASN A 206 -24.88 -19.68 -1.23
C ASN A 206 -25.86 -18.84 -2.06
N THR A 207 -27.09 -19.33 -2.26
CA THR A 207 -28.14 -18.60 -2.98
C THR A 207 -28.50 -17.31 -2.25
N ASP A 208 -28.68 -17.36 -0.93
CA ASP A 208 -29.00 -16.19 -0.12
C ASP A 208 -27.83 -15.20 -0.08
N LEU A 209 -26.59 -15.72 0.01
CA LEU A 209 -25.39 -14.90 -0.01
C LEU A 209 -25.29 -14.13 -1.34
N LEU A 210 -25.46 -14.80 -2.47
CA LEU A 210 -25.43 -14.17 -3.79
C LEU A 210 -26.53 -13.11 -3.92
N LYS A 211 -27.77 -13.44 -3.57
CA LYS A 211 -28.89 -12.49 -3.59
C LYS A 211 -28.60 -11.25 -2.75
N ARG A 212 -28.06 -11.44 -1.54
CA ARG A 212 -27.71 -10.34 -0.65
C ARG A 212 -26.61 -9.46 -1.25
N LEU A 213 -25.57 -10.07 -1.82
CA LEU A 213 -24.51 -9.33 -2.50
C LEU A 213 -25.06 -8.50 -3.66
N SER A 214 -25.91 -9.09 -4.51
CA SER A 214 -26.57 -8.39 -5.62
C SER A 214 -27.40 -7.20 -5.15
N ILE A 215 -28.19 -7.34 -4.08
CA ILE A 215 -28.97 -6.24 -3.51
C ILE A 215 -28.06 -5.12 -3.00
N THR A 216 -26.93 -5.47 -2.38
CA THR A 216 -26.03 -4.46 -1.80
C THR A 216 -25.25 -3.67 -2.85
N SER A 217 -24.95 -4.29 -4.00
CA SER A 217 -24.23 -3.70 -5.13
C SER A 217 -25.15 -3.06 -6.18
N GLU A 218 -26.47 -3.13 -6.00
CA GLU A 218 -27.43 -2.58 -6.95
C GLU A 218 -27.37 -1.03 -6.93
N PRO A 219 -27.08 -0.36 -8.07
CA PRO A 219 -26.81 1.07 -8.08
C PRO A 219 -27.97 1.93 -7.56
N LEU A 220 -29.21 1.62 -7.94
CA LEU A 220 -30.39 2.40 -7.56
C LEU A 220 -30.62 2.38 -6.04
N ILE A 221 -30.50 1.22 -5.40
CA ILE A 221 -30.56 1.06 -3.95
C ILE A 221 -29.36 1.74 -3.30
N SER A 222 -28.16 1.60 -3.87
CA SER A 222 -26.94 2.20 -3.32
C SER A 222 -27.05 3.74 -3.25
N THR A 223 -27.53 4.39 -4.32
CA THR A 223 -27.74 5.84 -4.37
C THR A 223 -28.77 6.35 -3.35
N LYS A 224 -29.78 5.52 -3.03
CA LYS A 224 -30.82 5.87 -2.04
C LYS A 224 -30.43 5.53 -0.60
N ARG A 225 -29.35 4.79 -0.39
CA ARG A 225 -28.90 4.37 0.95
C ARG A 225 -28.29 5.58 1.66
N LYS A 226 -28.64 5.76 2.94
CA LYS A 226 -27.93 6.72 3.80
C LYS A 226 -26.50 6.18 4.02
N VAL A 227 -25.51 6.94 3.58
CA VAL A 227 -24.09 6.65 3.79
C VAL A 227 -23.52 7.74 4.69
N THR A 228 -22.83 7.34 5.74
CA THR A 228 -22.02 8.26 6.54
C THR A 228 -20.75 8.53 5.76
N THR A 229 -20.64 9.71 5.14
CA THR A 229 -19.40 10.16 4.51
C THR A 229 -18.42 10.60 5.60
N ARG A 230 -17.20 10.08 5.56
CA ARG A 230 -16.10 10.62 6.38
C ARG A 230 -15.65 11.96 5.77
N LYS A 231 -15.04 12.82 6.58
CA LYS A 231 -14.47 14.08 6.07
C LYS A 231 -13.27 13.76 5.20
N SER A 232 -13.22 14.30 3.98
CA SER A 232 -12.04 14.19 3.13
C SER A 232 -10.90 15.06 3.69
N ASN A 233 -9.73 14.47 3.86
CA ASN A 233 -8.53 15.24 4.12
C ASN A 233 -8.02 15.81 2.79
N LYS A 234 -7.58 17.08 2.81
CA LYS A 234 -6.98 17.69 1.62
C LYS A 234 -5.70 16.94 1.26
N LEU A 235 -5.52 16.64 -0.02
CA LEU A 235 -4.27 16.12 -0.55
C LEU A 235 -3.13 17.11 -0.29
N ASP A 236 -2.00 16.59 0.18
CA ASP A 236 -0.80 17.38 0.42
C ASP A 236 -0.37 18.13 -0.85
N ILE A 237 0.12 19.36 -0.67
CA ILE A 237 0.54 20.26 -1.75
C ILE A 237 1.58 19.59 -2.65
N ASP A 238 2.50 18.82 -2.06
CA ASP A 238 3.54 18.09 -2.78
C ASP A 238 2.99 17.01 -3.72
N VAL A 239 1.83 16.43 -3.39
CA VAL A 239 1.17 15.42 -4.23
C VAL A 239 0.42 16.08 -5.37
N GLN A 240 -0.21 17.23 -5.12
CA GLN A 240 -1.00 17.97 -6.14
C GLN A 240 -0.17 18.36 -7.37
N LYS A 241 1.14 18.58 -7.21
CA LYS A 241 2.06 18.87 -8.32
C LYS A 241 2.03 17.81 -9.43
N TYR A 242 1.78 16.55 -9.08
CA TYR A 242 1.79 15.40 -9.99
C TYR A 242 0.41 15.02 -10.52
N LEU A 243 -0.65 15.70 -10.07
CA LEU A 243 -2.02 15.43 -10.47
C LEU A 243 -2.50 16.49 -11.46
N ILE A 244 -3.41 16.09 -12.35
CA ILE A 244 -4.16 17.03 -13.18
C ILE A 244 -5.25 17.63 -12.29
N CYS A 245 -5.20 18.95 -12.08
CA CYS A 245 -6.33 19.67 -11.48
C CYS A 245 -7.43 19.76 -12.52
N GLU A 246 -8.46 18.96 -12.38
CA GLU A 246 -9.72 19.26 -13.04
C GLU A 246 -10.46 20.28 -12.17
N ASP A 247 -10.53 21.53 -12.65
CA ASP A 247 -11.40 22.55 -12.10
C ASP A 247 -12.86 22.19 -12.39
N THR A 248 -13.47 21.29 -11.61
CA THR A 248 -14.93 21.12 -11.62
C THR A 248 -15.44 20.52 -10.31
N SER A 249 -16.11 21.36 -9.52
CA SER A 249 -17.43 21.18 -8.88
C SER A 249 -18.16 19.82 -8.98
N SER A 250 -17.51 18.71 -8.71
CA SER A 250 -18.14 17.42 -8.40
C SER A 250 -17.36 16.73 -7.30
N THR A 251 -17.91 16.77 -6.09
CA THR A 251 -17.45 16.07 -4.89
C THR A 251 -17.51 14.55 -5.10
N TYR A 252 -16.46 13.99 -5.67
CA TYR A 252 -16.08 12.60 -5.48
C TYR A 252 -14.65 12.59 -4.96
N ASP A 253 -14.50 13.08 -3.72
CA ASP A 253 -13.23 13.04 -3.01
C ASP A 253 -12.99 11.60 -2.55
N LEU A 254 -11.96 10.98 -3.11
CA LEU A 254 -11.48 9.67 -2.69
C LEU A 254 -10.80 9.78 -1.33
N ASP A 255 -11.24 8.92 -0.40
CA ASP A 255 -10.77 8.82 0.97
C ASP A 255 -9.30 8.36 1.03
N ILE A 256 -8.39 9.30 1.27
CA ILE A 256 -7.11 9.00 1.91
C ILE A 256 -7.22 9.51 3.35
N ASN A 257 -7.71 8.66 4.26
CA ASN A 257 -7.75 8.96 5.68
C ASN A 257 -6.79 8.09 6.48
N LEU A 258 -5.93 8.76 7.23
CA LEU A 258 -4.68 8.28 7.81
C LEU A 258 -4.59 8.57 9.33
N GLU A 259 -5.61 9.19 9.95
CA GLU A 259 -5.53 9.72 11.32
C GLU A 259 -6.27 8.90 12.40
N ASP A 260 -7.07 7.88 12.05
CA ASP A 260 -7.74 7.04 13.06
C ASP A 260 -6.83 5.98 13.70
N SER A 261 -5.53 5.94 13.38
CA SER A 261 -4.61 4.91 13.90
C SER A 261 -4.19 5.09 15.36
N VAL A 262 -4.64 6.14 16.05
CA VAL A 262 -4.20 6.45 17.44
C VAL A 262 -5.32 6.29 18.48
N SER A 263 -6.58 6.08 18.06
CA SER A 263 -7.71 6.04 19.00
C SER A 263 -8.66 4.88 18.69
N SER A 264 -8.39 3.70 19.26
CA SER A 264 -9.37 2.85 19.96
C SER A 264 -8.90 1.39 20.02
N ASP A 265 -8.36 0.97 21.17
CA ASP A 265 -8.61 -0.36 21.71
C ASP A 265 -8.34 -0.35 23.23
N SER A 266 -9.20 0.37 23.94
CA SER A 266 -9.32 0.29 25.40
C SER A 266 -10.79 0.44 25.76
N SER A 267 -11.58 -0.60 25.48
CA SER A 267 -12.78 -0.97 26.23
C SER A 267 -13.46 -2.13 25.54
N GLU A 268 -13.23 -3.33 26.04
CA GLU A 268 -14.26 -4.37 26.14
C GLU A 268 -13.81 -5.29 27.28
N SER A 269 -13.95 -4.75 28.49
CA SER A 269 -14.12 -5.51 29.72
C SER A 269 -15.62 -5.62 29.97
N GLU A 270 -16.17 -6.81 29.78
CA GLU A 270 -17.15 -7.52 30.62
C GLU A 270 -17.52 -8.86 29.98
#